data_AF-A0A9X2GXL9-F1
#
_entry.id   AF-A0A9X2GXL9-F1
#
_cell.length_a   1.000
_cell.length_b   1.000
_cell.length_c   1.000
_cell.angle_alpha   90.00
_cell.angle_beta   90.00
_cell.angle_gamma   90.00
#
_symmetry.space_group_name_H-M   'P 1'
#
loop_
_entity.id
_entity.type
_entity.pdbx_description
1 polymer ?
#
loop_
_entity_poly.entity_id
_entity_poly.type
_entity_poly.pdbx_seq_one_letter_code
_entity_poly.pdbx_strand_id
1 'polypeptide(L)'
;MRSLAQLHKQDEEWERFVETFVTKVHRGRWAKAEDCWERTVVEFLNTSEMEGRSPWLATDLAQRDAQAILWAAAKWGSCTRCH
;
A
#
# COMPACT_ATOMS: atom_id res chain seq x y z
N MET A 1 -9.32 -4.75 -4.87
CA MET A 1 -8.27 -3.87 -4.31
C MET A 1 -8.38 -2.50 -4.99
N ARG A 2 -8.14 -1.41 -4.25
CA ARG A 2 -8.07 -0.03 -4.78
C ARG A 2 -6.64 0.29 -5.24
N SER A 3 -6.54 1.03 -6.35
CA SER A 3 -5.28 1.60 -6.87
C SER A 3 -4.79 2.78 -6.05
N LEU A 4 -3.51 3.15 -6.17
CA LEU A 4 -2.98 4.36 -5.51
C LEU A 4 -3.72 5.62 -5.95
N ALA A 5 -4.15 5.71 -7.22
CA ALA A 5 -4.92 6.85 -7.72
C ALA A 5 -6.32 6.97 -7.07
N GLN A 6 -6.94 5.84 -6.74
CA GLN A 6 -8.22 5.82 -6.01
C GLN A 6 -8.02 6.20 -4.55
N LEU A 7 -6.98 5.65 -3.91
CA LEU A 7 -6.65 5.91 -2.51
C LEU A 7 -6.28 7.38 -2.29
N HIS A 8 -5.52 7.98 -3.22
CA HIS A 8 -5.14 9.40 -3.19
C HIS A 8 -6.35 10.35 -3.11
N LYS A 9 -7.54 9.90 -3.54
CA LYS A 9 -8.78 10.70 -3.53
C LYS A 9 -9.73 10.35 -2.38
N GLN A 10 -9.33 9.45 -1.47
CA GLN A 10 -10.25 8.91 -0.47
C GLN A 10 -10.39 9.84 0.73
N ASP A 11 -9.27 10.13 1.40
CA ASP A 11 -9.19 10.99 2.58
C ASP A 11 -7.75 11.52 2.74
N GLU A 12 -7.55 12.48 3.66
CA GLU A 12 -6.26 13.16 3.88
C GLU A 12 -5.13 12.18 4.29
N GLU A 13 -5.47 11.12 5.00
CA GLU A 13 -4.49 10.12 5.43
C GLU A 13 -3.93 9.35 4.24
N TRP A 14 -4.82 8.88 3.36
CA TRP A 14 -4.43 8.19 2.14
C TRP A 14 -3.74 9.13 1.14
N GLU A 15 -4.21 10.37 1.02
CA GLU A 15 -3.57 11.38 0.18
C GLU A 15 -2.09 11.53 0.55
N ARG A 16 -1.83 11.82 1.83
CA ARG A 16 -0.48 11.99 2.37
C ARG A 16 0.39 10.73 2.24
N PHE A 17 -0.21 9.55 2.42
CA PHE A 17 0.44 8.27 2.16
C PHE A 17 0.92 8.18 0.70
N VAL A 18 -0.01 8.33 -0.25
CA VAL A 18 0.27 8.17 -1.68
C VAL A 18 1.30 9.20 -2.13
N GLU A 19 1.17 10.46 -1.73
CA GLU A 19 2.12 11.51 -2.09
C GLU A 19 3.53 11.15 -1.65
N THR A 20 3.73 10.79 -0.38
CA THR A 20 5.06 10.43 0.14
C THR A 20 5.59 9.16 -0.52
N PHE A 21 4.74 8.14 -0.64
CA PHE A 21 5.13 6.83 -1.16
C PHE A 21 5.53 6.93 -2.64
N VAL A 22 4.78 7.68 -3.44
CA VAL A 22 5.09 7.86 -4.85
C VAL A 22 6.24 8.86 -5.06
N THR A 23 6.14 10.05 -4.48
CA THR A 23 7.09 11.15 -4.78
C THR A 23 8.42 10.97 -4.08
N LYS A 24 8.44 10.66 -2.77
CA LYS A 24 9.67 10.58 -1.98
C LYS A 24 10.34 9.22 -2.14
N VAL A 25 9.58 8.14 -1.97
CA VAL A 25 10.15 6.78 -1.99
C VAL A 25 10.41 6.31 -3.42
N HIS A 26 9.44 6.47 -4.32
CA HIS A 26 9.54 5.98 -5.70
C HIS A 26 10.03 7.03 -6.72
N ARG A 27 10.33 8.25 -6.27
CA ARG A 27 10.81 9.38 -7.12
C ARG A 27 9.83 9.72 -8.25
N GLY A 28 8.53 9.69 -7.96
CA GLY A 28 7.47 9.98 -8.92
C GLY A 28 7.15 8.84 -9.89
N ARG A 29 7.82 7.67 -9.77
CA ARG A 29 7.56 6.51 -10.63
C ARG A 29 6.29 5.78 -10.20
N TRP A 30 5.14 6.31 -10.61
CA TRP A 30 3.81 5.78 -10.30
C TRP A 30 3.66 4.28 -10.58
N ALA A 31 4.04 3.82 -11.77
CA ALA A 31 3.93 2.39 -12.11
C ALA A 31 4.73 1.48 -11.16
N LYS A 32 5.92 1.92 -10.72
CA LYS A 32 6.73 1.16 -9.76
C LYS A 32 6.11 1.18 -8.35
N ALA A 33 5.56 2.33 -7.96
CA ALA A 33 4.85 2.45 -6.67
C ALA A 33 3.60 1.58 -6.66
N GLU A 34 2.83 1.54 -7.74
CA GLU A 34 1.65 0.69 -7.88
C GLU A 34 2.04 -0.78 -7.80
N ASP A 35 3.06 -1.25 -8.52
CA ASP A 35 3.55 -2.63 -8.41
C ASP A 35 3.94 -3.00 -6.96
N CYS A 36 4.68 -2.12 -6.28
CA CYS A 36 5.05 -2.35 -4.88
C CYS A 36 3.84 -2.38 -3.95
N TRP A 37 2.85 -1.52 -4.20
CA TRP A 37 1.59 -1.48 -3.47
C TRP A 37 0.81 -2.79 -3.64
N GLU A 38 0.54 -3.18 -4.89
CA GLU A 38 -0.25 -4.38 -5.22
C GLU A 38 0.38 -5.64 -4.64
N ARG A 39 1.69 -5.81 -4.82
CA ARG A 39 2.43 -6.96 -4.27
C ARG A 39 2.32 -7.02 -2.74
N THR A 40 2.45 -5.88 -2.07
CA THR A 40 2.36 -5.83 -0.61
C THR A 40 0.95 -6.19 -0.13
N VAL A 41 -0.10 -5.67 -0.76
CA VAL A 41 -1.49 -6.01 -0.40
C VAL A 41 -1.77 -7.49 -0.66
N VAL A 42 -1.31 -8.05 -1.77
CA VAL A 42 -1.46 -9.49 -2.08
C VAL A 42 -0.79 -10.37 -1.03
N GLU A 43 0.38 -9.97 -0.53
CA GLU A 43 1.04 -10.71 0.54
C GLU A 43 0.24 -10.71 1.84
N PHE A 44 -0.34 -9.56 2.23
CA PHE A 44 -1.23 -9.50 3.40
C PHE A 44 -2.51 -10.32 3.20
N LEU A 45 -3.09 -10.29 1.99
CA LEU A 45 -4.25 -11.11 1.64
C LEU A 45 -3.98 -12.61 1.77
N ASN A 46 -2.74 -13.05 1.57
CA ASN A 46 -2.35 -14.45 1.65
C ASN A 46 -1.93 -14.89 3.07
N THR A 47 -2.12 -14.04 4.08
CA THR A 47 -1.86 -14.42 5.48
C THR A 47 -3.00 -15.24 6.07
N SER A 48 -2.68 -16.12 7.03
CA SER A 48 -3.69 -16.89 7.76
C SER A 48 -4.68 -16.00 8.54
N GLU A 49 -4.32 -14.74 8.83
CA GLU A 49 -5.21 -13.78 9.46
C GLU A 49 -6.40 -13.39 8.56
N MET A 50 -6.23 -13.44 7.25
CA MET A 50 -7.27 -13.12 6.27
C MET A 50 -8.15 -14.33 5.91
N GLU A 51 -7.72 -15.55 6.27
CA GLU A 51 -8.47 -16.77 6.03
C GLU A 51 -9.83 -16.76 6.74
N GLY A 52 -10.87 -17.20 6.04
CA GLY A 52 -12.24 -17.25 6.59
C GLY A 52 -12.95 -15.90 6.70
N ARG A 53 -12.28 -14.78 6.39
CA ARG A 53 -12.93 -13.46 6.29
C ARG A 53 -13.68 -13.31 4.97
N SER A 54 -14.67 -12.42 4.95
CA SER A 54 -15.32 -12.05 3.69
C SER A 54 -14.30 -11.39 2.74
N PRO A 55 -14.41 -11.58 1.41
CA PRO A 55 -13.44 -11.01 0.46
C PRO A 55 -13.29 -9.49 0.58
N TRP A 56 -14.39 -8.79 0.87
CA TRP A 56 -14.39 -7.34 1.08
C TRP A 56 -13.59 -6.95 2.34
N LEU A 57 -13.85 -7.59 3.47
CA LEU A 57 -13.16 -7.28 4.74
C LEU A 57 -11.67 -7.64 4.66
N ALA A 58 -11.34 -8.80 4.09
CA ALA A 58 -9.96 -9.23 3.89
C ALA A 58 -9.18 -8.21 3.04
N THR A 59 -9.80 -7.72 1.96
CA THR A 59 -9.19 -6.70 1.10
C THR A 59 -8.99 -5.38 1.84
N ASP A 60 -9.98 -4.91 2.60
CA ASP A 60 -9.87 -3.64 3.31
C ASP A 60 -8.77 -3.69 4.38
N LEU A 61 -8.71 -4.76 5.17
CA LEU A 61 -7.67 -4.97 6.18
C LEU A 61 -6.28 -5.09 5.54
N ALA A 62 -6.13 -5.93 4.51
CA ALA A 62 -4.84 -6.08 3.83
C ALA A 62 -4.33 -4.76 3.23
N GLN A 63 -5.22 -3.88 2.75
CA GLN A 63 -4.83 -2.55 2.30
C GLN A 63 -4.36 -1.65 3.45
N ARG A 64 -5.04 -1.68 4.60
CA ARG A 64 -4.65 -0.93 5.80
C ARG A 64 -3.30 -1.42 6.35
N ASP A 65 -3.09 -2.72 6.41
CA ASP A 65 -1.84 -3.31 6.88
C ASP A 65 -0.67 -2.99 5.93
N ALA A 66 -0.92 -3.09 4.61
CA ALA A 66 0.04 -2.67 3.60
C ALA A 66 0.40 -1.18 3.72
N GLN A 67 -0.60 -0.32 3.91
CA GLN A 67 -0.39 1.12 4.12
C GLN A 67 0.49 1.36 5.35
N ALA A 68 0.19 0.72 6.48
CA ALA A 68 0.92 0.90 7.72
C ALA A 68 2.40 0.49 7.57
N ILE A 69 2.68 -0.66 6.97
CA ILE A 69 4.05 -1.14 6.76
C ILE A 69 4.81 -0.29 5.74
N LEU A 70 4.19 0.04 4.60
CA LEU A 70 4.85 0.86 3.59
C LEU A 70 5.08 2.29 4.08
N TRP A 71 4.17 2.84 4.89
CA TRP A 71 4.35 4.13 5.54
C TRP A 71 5.49 4.11 6.55
N ALA A 72 5.60 3.05 7.34
CA ALA A 72 6.73 2.86 8.25
C ALA A 72 8.05 2.76 7.48
N ALA A 73 8.09 2.00 6.37
CA ALA A 73 9.26 1.89 5.50
C ALA A 73 9.63 3.24 4.85
N ALA A 74 8.63 4.01 4.41
CA ALA A 74 8.83 5.32 3.79
C ALA A 74 9.54 6.33 4.71
N LYS A 75 9.37 6.22 6.04
CA LYS A 75 10.12 7.04 7.02
C LYS A 75 11.63 6.81 6.94
N TRP A 76 12.06 5.63 6.51
CA TRP A 76 13.47 5.29 6.30
C TRP A 76 13.97 5.61 4.89
N GLY A 77 13.15 6.29 4.07
CA GLY A 77 13.52 6.74 2.73
C GLY A 77 13.72 5.62 1.70
N SER A 78 13.30 4.40 2.01
CA SER A 78 13.46 3.24 1.12
C SER A 78 12.18 2.42 1.02
N CYS A 79 11.99 1.79 -0.14
CA CYS A 79 11.01 0.74 -0.31
C CYS A 79 11.77 -0.59 -0.30
N THR A 80 11.45 -1.45 0.67
CA THR A 80 12.09 -2.77 0.84
C THR A 80 11.86 -3.71 -0.35
N ARG A 81 10.95 -3.36 -1.26
CA ARG A 81 10.62 -4.11 -2.49
C ARG A 81 11.30 -3.57 -3.75
N CYS A 82 11.97 -2.43 -3.67
CA CYS A 82 12.52 -1.72 -4.83
C CYS A 82 13.97 -2.06 -5.18
N HIS A 83 14.60 -2.98 -4.44
CA HIS A 83 15.99 -3.41 -4.61
C HIS A 83 16.19 -4.23 -5.89
#